data_AF-A0A7Y5VZF9-F1
#
_entry.id   AF-A0A7Y5VZF9-F1
#
_cell.length_a   1.000
_cell.length_b   1.000
_cell.length_c   1.000
_cell.angle_alpha   90.00
_cell.angle_beta   90.00
_cell.angle_gamma   90.00
#
_symmetry.space_group_name_H-M   'P 1'
#
loop_
_entity.id
_entity.type
_entity.pdbx_description
1 polymer ?
#
loop_
_entity_poly.entity_id
_entity_poly.type
_entity_poly.pdbx_seq_one_letter_code
_entity_poly.pdbx_strand_id
1 'polypeptide(L)'
;MSKKADGSPVSLRVGELAELVNAEVAGSREVEITHMDVLDRAGPGALSFIRSKRFARQWPTSRASAALVTRGIEIERPAEDAGRALLIVADADLALVQ
;
A
#
# COMPACT_ATOMS: atom_id res chain seq x y z
N MET A 1 32.54 2.97 -11.08
CA MET A 1 31.30 2.93 -10.29
C MET A 1 30.11 3.02 -11.25
N SER A 2 29.46 1.89 -11.55
CA SER A 2 28.24 1.87 -12.37
C SER A 2 27.26 0.94 -11.66
N LYS A 3 26.42 1.49 -10.78
CA LYS A 3 25.23 0.75 -10.34
C LYS A 3 24.28 0.78 -11.53
N LYS A 4 24.41 -0.22 -12.41
CA LYS A 4 23.41 -0.48 -13.44
C LYS A 4 22.09 -0.65 -12.69
N ALA A 5 21.08 0.15 -13.05
CA ALA A 5 19.71 -0.26 -12.83
C ALA A 5 19.54 -1.53 -13.68
N ASP A 6 19.68 -2.68 -13.03
CA ASP A 6 19.20 -3.92 -13.60
C ASP A 6 17.69 -3.78 -13.74
N GLY A 7 17.13 -4.18 -14.89
CA GLY A 7 15.69 -4.17 -15.13
C GLY A 7 14.93 -5.20 -14.30
N SER A 8 15.39 -5.48 -13.08
CA SER A 8 14.71 -6.32 -12.10
C SER A 8 13.44 -5.58 -11.67
N PRO A 9 12.26 -6.22 -11.66
CA PRO A 9 11.04 -5.59 -11.17
C PRO A 9 11.31 -5.13 -9.73
N VAL A 10 11.16 -3.83 -9.48
CA VAL A 10 11.38 -3.25 -8.14
C VAL A 10 10.25 -3.77 -7.25
N SER A 11 10.55 -4.81 -6.49
CA SER A 11 9.68 -5.30 -5.41
C SER A 11 10.13 -4.70 -4.09
N LEU A 12 9.22 -4.05 -3.37
CA LEU A 12 9.49 -3.47 -2.05
C LEU A 12 8.57 -4.10 -1.02
N ARG A 13 9.07 -4.36 0.18
CA ARG A 13 8.23 -4.79 1.28
C ARG A 13 7.44 -3.61 1.84
N VAL A 14 6.27 -3.89 2.40
CA VAL A 14 5.45 -2.88 3.08
C VAL A 14 6.23 -2.15 4.17
N GLY A 15 7.10 -2.85 4.91
CA GLY A 15 7.96 -2.22 5.92
C GLY A 15 8.90 -1.17 5.34
N GLU A 16 9.51 -1.45 4.18
CA GLU A 16 10.41 -0.53 3.47
C GLU A 16 9.64 0.64 2.89
N LEU A 17 8.50 0.38 2.24
CA LEU A 17 7.59 1.42 1.74
C LEU A 17 7.16 2.36 2.85
N ALA A 18 6.81 1.82 4.02
CA ALA A 18 6.39 2.62 5.15
C ALA A 18 7.50 3.55 5.67
N GLU A 19 8.75 3.12 5.64
CA GLU A 19 9.88 3.98 6.00
C GLU A 19 10.11 5.08 4.96
N LEU A 20 10.01 4.75 3.67
CA LEU A 20 10.15 5.72 2.57
C LEU A 20 9.09 6.82 2.62
N VAL A 21 7.84 6.46 2.92
CA VAL A 21 6.72 7.40 2.92
C VAL A 21 6.34 7.88 4.33
N ASN A 22 7.14 7.53 5.34
CA ASN A 22 6.88 7.81 6.76
C ASN A 22 5.44 7.44 7.18
N ALA A 23 5.01 6.24 6.80
CA ALA A 23 3.69 5.69 7.08
C ALA A 23 3.68 4.83 8.35
N GLU A 24 2.53 4.87 9.02
CA GLU A 24 2.21 3.91 10.07
C GLU A 24 1.62 2.64 9.43
N VAL A 25 2.19 1.48 9.73
CA VAL A 25 1.71 0.21 9.15
C VAL A 25 0.73 -0.46 10.09
N ALA A 26 -0.47 -0.74 9.58
CA ALA A 26 -1.46 -1.56 10.23
C ALA A 26 -1.64 -2.87 9.45
N GLY A 27 -1.10 -3.97 9.96
CA GLY A 27 -1.07 -5.28 9.29
C GLY A 27 0.35 -5.80 9.12
N SER A 28 0.57 -6.66 8.12
CA SER A 28 1.87 -7.31 7.91
C SER A 28 2.87 -6.42 7.16
N ARG A 29 4.07 -6.22 7.73
CA ARG A 29 5.18 -5.47 7.10
C ARG A 29 5.98 -6.31 6.10
N GLU A 30 5.82 -7.63 6.14
CA GLU A 30 6.54 -8.62 5.33
C GLU A 30 5.96 -8.75 3.91
N VAL A 31 4.80 -8.15 3.65
CA VAL A 31 4.11 -8.23 2.37
C VAL A 31 4.95 -7.57 1.27
N GLU A 32 5.22 -8.30 0.20
CA GLU A 32 5.92 -7.79 -0.98
C GLU A 32 4.95 -7.10 -1.93
N ILE A 33 5.33 -5.90 -2.34
CA ILE A 33 4.62 -5.08 -3.33
C ILE A 33 5.46 -5.05 -4.60
N THR A 34 4.87 -5.47 -5.71
CA THR A 34 5.53 -5.60 -7.01
C THR A 34 5.00 -4.59 -8.02
N HIS A 35 3.81 -4.03 -7.79
CA HIS A 35 3.17 -3.08 -8.68
C HIS A 35 2.14 -2.23 -7.93
N MET A 36 1.67 -1.18 -8.59
CA MET A 36 0.63 -0.30 -8.10
C MET A 36 -0.61 -0.47 -8.97
N ASP A 37 -1.79 -0.55 -8.35
CA ASP A 37 -3.05 -0.65 -9.10
C ASP A 37 -4.23 -0.09 -8.28
N VAL A 38 -5.34 0.22 -8.96
CA VAL A 38 -6.57 0.70 -8.34
C VAL A 38 -7.32 -0.45 -7.65
N LEU A 39 -8.03 -0.15 -6.56
CA LEU A 39 -8.70 -1.16 -5.71
C LEU A 39 -9.59 -2.16 -6.47
N ASP A 40 -10.20 -1.72 -7.56
CA ASP A 40 -11.09 -2.50 -8.43
C ASP A 40 -10.36 -3.58 -9.25
N ARG A 41 -9.09 -3.33 -9.60
CA ARG A 41 -8.27 -4.20 -10.45
C ARG A 41 -7.10 -4.84 -9.71
N ALA A 42 -6.74 -4.27 -8.57
CA ALA A 42 -5.61 -4.67 -7.77
C ALA A 42 -5.71 -6.14 -7.34
N GLY A 43 -4.67 -6.90 -7.67
CA GLY A 43 -4.48 -8.28 -7.26
C GLY A 43 -3.39 -8.44 -6.19
N PRO A 44 -2.98 -9.69 -5.92
CA PRO A 44 -1.87 -9.98 -5.03
C PRO A 44 -0.58 -9.28 -5.49
N GLY A 45 0.15 -8.68 -4.55
CA GLY A 45 1.35 -7.88 -4.80
C GLY A 45 1.08 -6.43 -5.22
N ALA A 46 -0.19 -6.03 -5.35
CA ALA A 46 -0.56 -4.66 -5.68
C ALA A 46 -0.61 -3.76 -4.43
N LEU A 47 -0.10 -2.53 -4.58
CA LEU A 47 -0.35 -1.40 -3.68
C LEU A 47 -1.43 -0.49 -4.28
N SER A 48 -2.49 -0.26 -3.51
CA SER A 48 -3.59 0.65 -3.89
C SER A 48 -3.60 1.94 -3.05
N PHE A 49 -4.40 2.93 -3.48
CA PHE A 49 -4.50 4.23 -2.82
C PHE A 49 -5.92 4.51 -2.35
N ILE A 50 -6.07 4.84 -1.07
CA ILE A 50 -7.33 5.20 -0.43
C ILE A 50 -7.22 6.61 0.13
N ARG A 51 -7.64 7.57 -0.70
CA ARG A 51 -7.65 9.01 -0.38
C ARG A 51 -9.02 9.55 0.02
N SER A 52 -10.07 8.72 0.03
CA SER A 52 -11.39 9.14 0.50
C SER A 52 -12.22 8.00 1.06
N LYS A 53 -13.22 8.35 1.89
CA LYS A 53 -14.20 7.41 2.45
C LYS A 53 -14.95 6.60 1.36
N ARG A 54 -15.09 7.13 0.15
CA ARG A 54 -15.70 6.40 -0.98
C ARG A 54 -14.87 5.18 -1.39
N PHE A 55 -13.54 5.32 -1.37
CA PHE A 55 -12.62 4.23 -1.70
C PHE A 55 -12.38 3.30 -0.50
N ALA A 56 -12.48 3.82 0.73
CA ALA A 56 -12.42 2.99 1.94
C ALA A 56 -13.43 1.83 1.91
N ARG A 57 -14.65 2.09 1.43
CA ARG A 57 -15.71 1.07 1.30
C ARG A 57 -15.38 -0.04 0.30
N GLN A 58 -14.42 0.17 -0.60
CA GLN A 58 -13.99 -0.83 -1.59
C GLN A 58 -12.83 -1.69 -1.09
N TRP A 59 -12.20 -1.33 0.03
CA TRP A 59 -11.10 -2.09 0.61
C TRP A 59 -11.48 -3.53 0.99
N PRO A 60 -12.63 -3.78 1.66
CA PRO A 60 -13.03 -5.14 2.03
C PRO A 60 -13.19 -6.07 0.83
N THR A 61 -13.59 -5.55 -0.33
CA THR A 61 -13.80 -6.33 -1.55
C THR A 61 -12.58 -6.35 -2.48
N SER A 62 -11.55 -5.54 -2.20
CA SER A 62 -10.34 -5.46 -3.00
C SER A 62 -9.40 -6.65 -2.73
N ARG A 63 -8.67 -7.08 -3.75
CA ARG A 63 -7.64 -8.12 -3.65
C ARG A 63 -6.22 -7.55 -3.54
N ALA A 64 -6.10 -6.24 -3.35
CA ALA A 64 -4.82 -5.56 -3.11
C ALA A 64 -4.12 -6.10 -1.86
N SER A 65 -2.82 -6.32 -1.96
CA SER A 65 -1.98 -6.76 -0.84
C SER A 65 -1.72 -5.65 0.17
N ALA A 66 -1.62 -4.41 -0.30
CA ALA A 66 -1.54 -3.25 0.59
C ALA A 66 -2.33 -2.04 0.07
N ALA A 67 -2.68 -1.12 0.96
CA ALA A 67 -3.19 0.19 0.58
C ALA A 67 -2.52 1.33 1.34
N LEU A 68 -2.17 2.39 0.61
CA LEU A 68 -1.81 3.67 1.19
C LEU A 68 -3.08 4.45 1.52
N VAL A 69 -3.23 4.85 2.77
CA VAL A 69 -4.42 5.48 3.33
C VAL A 69 -4.05 6.83 3.90
N THR A 70 -4.78 7.88 3.52
CA THR A 70 -4.63 9.18 4.16
C THR A 70 -5.16 9.13 5.60
N ARG A 71 -4.39 9.66 6.54
CA ARG A 71 -4.76 9.76 7.96
C ARG A 71 -6.11 10.47 8.10
N GLY A 72 -6.98 9.92 8.94
CA GLY A 72 -8.35 10.41 9.13
C GLY A 72 -9.41 9.71 8.27
N ILE A 73 -9.00 8.78 7.39
CA ILE A 73 -9.93 7.87 6.72
C ILE A 73 -10.03 6.57 7.50
N GLU A 74 -11.22 6.28 7.98
CA GLU A 74 -11.52 4.99 8.62
C GLU A 74 -11.69 3.90 7.56
N ILE A 75 -10.89 2.84 7.70
CA ILE A 75 -10.95 1.65 6.85
C ILE A 75 -11.49 0.49 7.68
N GLU A 76 -12.59 -0.09 7.22
CA GLU A 76 -13.06 -1.36 7.77
C GLU A 76 -12.09 -2.47 7.38
N ARG A 77 -11.52 -3.14 8.38
CA ARG A 77 -10.62 -4.28 8.20
C ARG A 77 -11.38 -5.58 8.48
N PRO A 78 -11.70 -6.39 7.47
CA PRO A 78 -12.09 -7.78 7.66
C PRO A 78 -11.14 -8.51 8.64
N ALA A 79 -11.71 -9.30 9.56
CA ALA A 79 -10.93 -10.05 10.54
C ALA A 79 -9.99 -11.11 9.91
N GLU A 80 -10.25 -11.47 8.65
CA GLU A 80 -9.49 -12.47 7.88
C GLU A 80 -8.34 -11.85 7.05
N ASP A 81 -8.09 -10.53 7.16
CA ASP A 81 -7.03 -9.82 6.43
C ASP A 81 -5.60 -10.06 6.99
N ALA A 82 -5.30 -11.27 7.50
CA ALA A 82 -4.02 -11.59 8.14
C ALA A 82 -2.79 -11.40 7.22
N GLY A 83 -2.99 -11.30 5.90
CA GLY A 83 -1.94 -11.10 4.91
C GLY A 83 -1.92 -9.72 4.23
N ARG A 84 -2.75 -8.76 4.65
CA ARG A 84 -2.83 -7.43 4.03
C ARG A 84 -2.30 -6.35 4.96
N ALA A 85 -1.91 -5.22 4.37
CA ALA A 85 -1.39 -4.10 5.12
C ALA A 85 -1.98 -2.76 4.70
N LEU A 86 -2.19 -1.89 5.69
CA LEU A 86 -2.53 -0.49 5.45
C LEU A 86 -1.34 0.38 5.84
N LEU A 87 -0.90 1.23 4.92
CA LEU A 87 0.11 2.26 5.16
C LEU A 87 -0.61 3.58 5.39
N ILE A 88 -0.67 4.04 6.64
CA ILE A 88 -1.38 5.24 7.03
C ILE A 88 -0.40 6.42 7.03
N VAL A 89 -0.57 7.34 6.08
CA VAL A 89 0.28 8.51 5.89
C VAL A 89 -0.44 9.79 6.28
N ALA A 90 0.29 10.79 6.77
CA ALA A 90 -0.29 12.10 7.07
C ALA A 90 -0.89 12.75 5.82
N ASP A 91 -0.23 12.58 4.67
CA ASP A 91 -0.71 13.03 3.37
C ASP A 91 -0.24 12.05 2.27
N ALA A 92 -1.19 11.44 1.56
CA ALA A 92 -0.90 10.41 0.56
C ALA A 92 -0.35 10.99 -0.75
N ASP A 93 -0.60 12.28 -1.01
CA ASP A 93 -0.10 12.97 -2.19
C ASP A 93 1.40 13.32 -2.05
N LEU A 94 1.90 13.56 -0.82
CA LEU A 94 3.33 13.80 -0.57
C LEU A 94 4.19 12.53 -0.65
N ALA A 95 3.60 11.36 -0.41
CA ALA A 95 4.28 10.07 -0.42
C ALA A 95 4.76 9.63 -1.82
N LEU A 96 4.23 10.23 -2.90
CA LEU A 96 4.55 9.87 -4.29
C LEU A 96 5.65 10.72 -4.94
N VAL A 97 6.21 11.72 -4.22
CA VAL A 97 7.10 12.76 -4.79
C VAL A 97 8.54 12.67 -4.25
N GLN A 98 8.97 11.54 -3.68
CA GLN A 98 10.35 11.35 -3.16
C GLN A 98 11.14 10.35 -4.00
#